data_AF-A1RRQ1-F1
#
_entry.id   AF-A1RRQ1-F1
#
_cell.length_a   1.000
_cell.length_b   1.000
_cell.length_c   1.000
_cell.angle_alpha   90.00
_cell.angle_beta   90.00
_cell.angle_gamma   90.00
#
_symmetry.space_group_name_H-M   'P 1'
#
loop_
_entity.id
_entity.type
_entity.pdbx_description
1 polymer ?
#
loop_
_entity_poly.entity_id
_entity_poly.type
_entity_poly.pdbx_seq_one_letter_code
_entity_poly.pdbx_strand_id
1 'polypeptide(L)'
;MMRHSREDRCLSLTLYPSLTLSLLDENYVKIFGVKKGVKASEDQYISGRWYNPWRYINDVDGDLRNRVHRLVELYGDCIGISISPGDEDLLFVTAFLTQNTNYHTNVLRWIRRIFSLSEDLREIVKIASQIGRSYQLQRLPQAIEDYIRLGRPRSRGELLKIAGVGPKVADLFLLFTGDVTSAPVDKHFMRTAPKLGLAGETPRANYCRKYTCETCPLSSRCLRGLSYRKLGRLAGWVQTVSYLIDKGLVGGLA
;
A
#
# COMPACT_ATOMS: atom_id res chain seq x y z
N MET A 1 18.79 23.54 13.19
CA MET A 1 18.48 22.09 13.26
C MET A 1 17.12 21.93 13.92
N MET A 2 16.03 21.96 13.13
CA MET A 2 14.67 21.86 13.68
C MET A 2 14.47 20.44 14.23
N ARG A 3 14.34 20.32 15.55
CA ARG A 3 13.84 19.10 16.19
C ARG A 3 12.42 18.89 15.69
N HIS A 4 12.24 17.99 14.72
CA HIS A 4 10.90 17.54 14.35
C HIS A 4 10.27 16.91 15.58
N SER A 5 9.01 17.25 15.86
CA SER A 5 8.30 16.64 16.98
C SER A 5 8.21 15.13 16.77
N ARG A 6 8.03 14.36 17.86
CA ARG A 6 7.81 12.90 17.76
C ARG A 6 6.63 12.60 16.82
N GLU A 7 5.59 13.43 16.85
CA GLU A 7 4.40 13.33 16.00
C GLU A 7 4.74 13.51 14.52
N ASP A 8 5.55 14.50 14.16
CA ASP A 8 5.99 14.72 12.78
C ASP A 8 6.78 13.53 12.23
N ARG A 9 7.62 12.92 13.08
CA ARG A 9 8.37 11.71 12.73
C ARG A 9 7.43 10.53 12.50
N CYS A 10 6.47 10.31 13.38
CA CYS A 10 5.51 9.20 13.26
C CYS A 10 4.60 9.34 12.03
N LEU A 11 4.15 10.57 11.74
CA LEU A 11 3.40 10.87 10.54
C LEU A 11 4.23 10.60 9.28
N SER A 12 5.49 11.06 9.24
CA SER A 12 6.40 10.81 8.12
C SER A 12 6.60 9.32 7.87
N LEU A 13 6.83 8.52 8.92
CA LEU A 13 6.97 7.07 8.81
C LEU A 13 5.70 6.38 8.33
N THR A 14 4.53 6.85 8.76
CA THR A 14 3.22 6.33 8.33
C THR A 14 2.93 6.66 6.86
N LEU A 15 3.28 7.87 6.42
CA LEU A 15 3.02 8.33 5.06
C LEU A 15 4.02 7.78 4.04
N TYR A 16 5.29 7.58 4.42
CA TYR A 16 6.36 7.17 3.50
C TYR A 16 6.01 5.93 2.63
N PRO A 17 5.49 4.82 3.17
CA PRO A 17 5.09 3.66 2.36
C PRO A 17 3.69 3.79 1.73
N SER A 18 2.91 4.82 2.10
CA SER A 18 1.51 4.97 1.73
C SER A 18 1.30 5.51 0.33
N LEU A 19 0.24 5.06 -0.34
CA LEU A 19 -0.23 5.72 -1.57
C LEU A 19 -0.77 7.12 -1.30
N THR A 20 -1.32 7.36 -0.11
CA THR A 20 -1.86 8.67 0.31
C THR A 20 -0.83 9.79 0.20
N LEU A 21 0.47 9.50 0.40
CA LEU A 21 1.55 10.47 0.19
C LEU A 21 1.51 11.11 -1.21
N SER A 22 1.01 10.42 -2.23
CA SER A 22 0.90 10.97 -3.59
C SER A 22 -0.14 12.09 -3.72
N LEU A 23 -1.03 12.24 -2.72
CA LEU A 23 -2.06 13.27 -2.67
C LEU A 23 -1.63 14.50 -1.87
N LEU A 24 -0.42 14.48 -1.29
CA LEU A 24 0.07 15.50 -0.37
C LEU A 24 1.25 16.29 -0.97
N ASP A 25 1.40 17.54 -0.51
CA ASP A 25 2.61 18.33 -0.72
C ASP A 25 3.72 17.98 0.30
N GLU A 26 4.84 18.69 0.22
CA GLU A 26 5.98 18.54 1.14
C GLU A 26 5.69 18.92 2.59
N ASN A 27 4.63 19.68 2.85
CA ASN A 27 4.18 20.06 4.19
C ASN A 27 3.08 19.12 4.72
N TYR A 28 2.84 18.02 4.01
CA TYR A 28 1.77 17.06 4.26
C TYR A 28 0.36 17.68 4.25
N VAL A 29 0.15 18.72 3.44
CA VAL A 29 -1.17 19.26 3.13
C VAL A 29 -1.72 18.54 1.91
N LYS A 30 -2.99 18.14 1.96
CA LYS A 30 -3.64 17.45 0.85
C LYS A 30 -3.93 18.41 -0.30
N ILE A 31 -3.37 18.12 -1.47
CA ILE A 31 -3.47 18.98 -2.67
C ILE A 31 -4.29 18.35 -3.81
N PHE A 32 -4.51 17.03 -3.74
CA PHE A 32 -5.33 16.28 -4.70
C PHE A 32 -6.43 15.49 -3.98
N GLY A 33 -7.53 15.23 -4.68
CA GLY A 33 -8.66 14.47 -4.19
C GLY A 33 -9.68 15.28 -3.40
N VAL A 34 -10.52 14.58 -2.62
CA VAL A 34 -11.48 15.19 -1.70
C VAL A 34 -10.77 15.80 -0.50
N LYS A 35 -11.39 16.77 0.20
CA LYS A 35 -10.80 17.43 1.38
C LYS A 35 -9.42 18.08 1.13
N LYS A 36 -9.21 18.73 -0.02
CA LYS A 36 -8.01 19.53 -0.27
C LYS A 36 -7.83 20.63 0.79
N GLY A 37 -6.59 20.96 1.10
CA GLY A 37 -6.21 21.94 2.12
C GLY A 37 -6.12 21.36 3.53
N VAL A 38 -6.60 20.13 3.77
CA VAL A 38 -6.48 19.48 5.08
C VAL A 38 -5.04 19.03 5.31
N LYS A 39 -4.48 19.36 6.47
CA LYS A 39 -3.19 18.86 6.91
C LYS A 39 -3.33 17.40 7.36
N ALA A 40 -2.44 16.52 6.90
CA ALA A 40 -2.50 15.09 7.19
C ALA A 40 -2.54 14.76 8.69
N SER A 41 -1.85 15.56 9.52
CA SER A 41 -1.86 15.41 10.98
C SER A 41 -3.24 15.63 11.62
N GLU A 42 -4.15 16.33 10.95
CA GLU A 42 -5.46 16.72 11.49
C GLU A 42 -6.57 15.74 11.09
N ASP A 43 -6.40 14.95 10.03
CA ASP A 43 -7.37 13.94 9.60
C ASP A 43 -6.96 12.54 10.11
N GLN A 44 -7.90 11.85 10.78
CA GLN A 44 -7.67 10.53 11.38
C GLN A 44 -7.29 9.44 10.35
N TYR A 45 -7.81 9.52 9.13
CA TYR A 45 -7.55 8.54 8.08
C TYR A 45 -6.21 8.80 7.39
N ILE A 46 -5.95 10.06 7.03
CA ILE A 46 -4.71 10.47 6.37
C ILE A 46 -3.51 10.30 7.30
N SER A 47 -3.65 10.64 8.58
CA SER A 47 -2.60 10.38 9.60
C SER A 47 -2.39 8.90 9.90
N GLY A 48 -3.32 8.02 9.49
CA GLY A 48 -3.30 6.59 9.77
C GLY A 48 -3.70 6.19 11.20
N ARG A 49 -4.13 7.15 12.04
CA ARG A 49 -4.56 6.91 13.43
C ARG A 49 -5.86 6.11 13.56
N TRP A 50 -6.60 5.93 12.46
CA TRP A 50 -7.78 5.05 12.43
C TRP A 50 -7.42 3.58 12.71
N TYR A 51 -6.18 3.17 12.41
CA TYR A 51 -5.70 1.81 12.62
C TYR A 51 -4.81 1.74 13.85
N ASN A 52 -5.12 0.82 14.77
CA ASN A 52 -4.29 0.54 15.94
C ASN A 52 -3.87 -0.95 15.93
N PRO A 53 -2.56 -1.27 15.76
CA PRO A 53 -2.10 -2.65 15.68
C PRO A 53 -2.29 -3.45 16.99
N TRP A 54 -2.33 -2.80 18.15
CA TRP A 54 -2.55 -3.46 19.44
C TRP A 54 -3.90 -4.20 19.49
N ARG A 55 -4.91 -3.72 18.77
CA ARG A 55 -6.24 -4.35 18.71
C ARG A 55 -6.24 -5.73 18.05
N TYR A 56 -5.19 -6.06 17.31
CA TYR A 56 -5.13 -7.22 16.43
C TYR A 56 -4.01 -8.19 16.79
N ILE A 57 -3.31 -7.98 17.90
CA ILE A 57 -2.18 -8.82 18.31
C ILE A 57 -2.56 -10.29 18.51
N ASN A 58 -3.81 -10.54 18.91
CA ASN A 58 -4.33 -11.88 19.13
C ASN A 58 -4.70 -12.62 17.83
N ASP A 59 -4.75 -11.93 16.69
CA ASP A 59 -4.95 -12.56 15.37
C ASP A 59 -3.70 -13.30 14.89
N VAL A 60 -2.54 -13.04 15.51
CA VAL A 60 -1.25 -13.61 15.11
C VAL A 60 -1.13 -15.05 15.59
N ASP A 61 -0.73 -15.92 14.67
CA ASP A 61 -0.41 -17.33 14.92
C ASP A 61 0.69 -17.44 15.99
N GLY A 62 0.59 -18.48 16.83
CA GLY A 62 1.38 -18.63 18.05
C GLY A 62 2.89 -18.65 17.79
N ASP A 63 3.31 -19.20 16.65
CA ASP A 63 4.71 -19.28 16.22
C ASP A 63 5.33 -17.93 15.86
N LEU A 64 4.52 -16.95 15.44
CA LEU A 64 4.98 -15.60 15.09
C LEU A 64 4.74 -14.57 16.21
N ARG A 65 3.86 -14.90 17.18
CA ARG A 65 3.33 -13.95 18.16
C ARG A 65 4.41 -13.15 18.87
N ASN A 66 5.47 -13.77 19.39
CA ASN A 66 6.51 -13.06 20.13
C ASN A 66 7.27 -12.04 19.25
N ARG A 67 7.58 -12.40 18.00
CA ARG A 67 8.31 -11.51 17.07
C ARG A 67 7.44 -10.35 16.63
N VAL A 68 6.16 -10.61 16.34
CA VAL A 68 5.20 -9.57 15.97
C VAL A 68 4.86 -8.67 17.15
N HIS A 69 4.72 -9.21 18.37
CA HIS A 69 4.52 -8.43 19.58
C HIS A 69 5.64 -7.42 19.78
N ARG A 70 6.89 -7.84 19.62
CA ARG A 70 8.06 -6.94 19.69
C ARG A 70 8.00 -5.81 18.66
N LEU A 71 7.53 -6.08 17.44
CA LEU A 71 7.31 -5.03 16.45
C LEU A 71 6.25 -4.03 16.91
N VAL A 72 5.14 -4.53 17.45
CA VAL A 72 4.04 -3.68 17.94
C VAL A 72 4.49 -2.85 19.15
N GLU A 73 5.29 -3.39 20.06
CA GLU A 73 5.90 -2.62 21.16
C GLU A 73 6.79 -1.47 20.64
N LEU A 74 7.60 -1.72 19.61
CA LEU A 74 8.53 -0.73 19.09
C LEU A 74 7.85 0.36 18.24
N TYR A 75 6.80 -0.01 17.51
CA TYR A 75 6.28 0.82 16.41
C TYR A 75 4.77 1.07 16.47
N GLY A 76 4.02 0.34 17.29
CA GLY A 76 2.56 0.32 17.29
C GLY A 76 1.91 1.65 17.67
N ASP A 77 2.59 2.44 18.51
CA ASP A 77 2.12 3.77 18.93
C ASP A 77 2.53 4.90 17.97
N CYS A 78 3.23 4.58 16.88
CA CYS A 78 3.84 5.56 15.98
C CYS A 78 3.47 5.34 14.51
N ILE A 79 3.55 4.09 14.03
CA ILE A 79 3.30 3.76 12.62
C ILE A 79 1.85 3.28 12.48
N GLY A 80 1.05 4.01 11.71
CA GLY A 80 -0.30 3.63 11.31
C GLY A 80 -0.37 3.09 9.88
N ILE A 81 -1.58 3.05 9.31
CA ILE A 81 -1.82 2.81 7.89
C ILE A 81 -2.55 4.03 7.34
N SER A 82 -1.90 4.85 6.52
CA SER A 82 -2.57 6.04 5.95
C SER A 82 -3.51 5.65 4.82
N ILE A 83 -4.78 6.04 4.92
CA ILE A 83 -5.76 5.86 3.83
C ILE A 83 -6.41 7.21 3.50
N SER A 84 -7.07 7.29 2.34
CA SER A 84 -7.79 8.48 1.91
C SER A 84 -9.18 8.11 1.38
N PRO A 85 -10.20 7.98 2.28
CA PRO A 85 -11.54 7.61 1.87
C PRO A 85 -12.13 8.66 0.92
N GLY A 86 -12.67 8.20 -0.21
CA GLY A 86 -13.19 9.07 -1.28
C GLY A 86 -12.22 9.33 -2.45
N ASP A 87 -10.95 8.91 -2.35
CA ASP A 87 -9.93 9.14 -3.40
C ASP A 87 -9.50 7.86 -4.11
N GLU A 88 -10.31 6.83 -4.09
CA GLU A 88 -9.82 5.51 -4.48
C GLU A 88 -9.57 5.40 -5.98
N ASP A 89 -10.23 6.22 -6.79
CA ASP A 89 -9.88 6.40 -8.20
C ASP A 89 -8.43 6.91 -8.36
N LEU A 90 -8.02 7.90 -7.55
CA LEU A 90 -6.66 8.42 -7.56
C LEU A 90 -5.65 7.42 -6.98
N LEU A 91 -6.01 6.73 -5.88
CA LEU A 91 -5.15 5.71 -5.27
C LEU A 91 -4.98 4.50 -6.19
N PHE A 92 -5.98 4.14 -7.01
CA PHE A 92 -5.83 3.11 -8.04
C PHE A 92 -4.77 3.51 -9.07
N VAL A 93 -4.83 4.75 -9.58
CA VAL A 93 -3.82 5.28 -10.51
C VAL A 93 -2.43 5.23 -9.89
N THR A 94 -2.28 5.71 -8.65
CA THR A 94 -1.01 5.66 -7.92
C THR A 94 -0.51 4.22 -7.75
N ALA A 95 -1.37 3.30 -7.28
CA ALA A 95 -1.03 1.89 -7.09
C ALA A 95 -0.50 1.26 -8.38
N PHE A 96 -1.20 1.50 -9.50
CA PHE A 96 -0.83 0.96 -10.81
C PHE A 96 0.56 1.45 -11.25
N LEU A 97 0.87 2.73 -11.04
CA LEU A 97 2.16 3.29 -11.45
C LEU A 97 3.35 2.80 -10.61
N THR A 98 3.13 2.18 -9.44
CA THR A 98 4.21 1.65 -8.57
C THR A 98 4.91 0.39 -9.11
N GLN A 99 4.49 -0.13 -10.26
CA GLN A 99 5.05 -1.34 -10.86
C GLN A 99 6.52 -1.15 -11.26
N ASN A 100 7.43 -1.93 -10.66
CA ASN A 100 8.86 -2.00 -10.98
C ASN A 100 9.55 -0.63 -11.18
N THR A 101 9.25 0.34 -10.31
CA THR A 101 9.83 1.68 -10.35
C THR A 101 10.03 2.22 -8.94
N ASN A 102 10.73 3.35 -8.81
CA ASN A 102 10.90 4.03 -7.54
C ASN A 102 9.69 4.91 -7.24
N TYR A 103 9.03 4.64 -6.11
CA TYR A 103 7.87 5.39 -5.65
C TYR A 103 8.18 6.87 -5.41
N HIS A 104 9.20 7.16 -4.60
CA HIS A 104 9.51 8.51 -4.14
C HIS A 104 10.14 9.42 -5.20
N THR A 105 10.60 8.87 -6.33
CA THR A 105 11.15 9.69 -7.43
C THR A 105 10.25 9.68 -8.66
N ASN A 106 9.99 8.51 -9.24
CA ASN A 106 9.27 8.42 -10.50
C ASN A 106 7.77 8.55 -10.31
N VAL A 107 7.18 7.77 -9.41
CA VAL A 107 5.72 7.73 -9.23
C VAL A 107 5.20 9.06 -8.73
N LEU A 108 5.78 9.61 -7.65
CA LEU A 108 5.34 10.90 -7.11
C LEU A 108 5.44 12.03 -8.15
N ARG A 109 6.50 12.04 -8.96
CA ARG A 109 6.65 13.01 -10.06
C ARG A 109 5.57 12.85 -11.13
N TRP A 110 5.29 11.61 -11.56
CA TRP A 110 4.25 11.35 -12.56
C TRP A 110 2.86 11.72 -12.03
N ILE A 111 2.54 11.31 -10.80
CA ILE A 111 1.27 11.60 -10.16
C ILE A 111 1.06 13.11 -10.01
N ARG A 112 2.06 13.85 -9.51
CA ARG A 112 1.98 15.32 -9.40
C ARG A 112 1.65 15.96 -10.75
N ARG A 113 2.27 15.50 -11.84
CA ARG A 113 2.02 16.04 -13.18
C ARG A 113 0.66 15.61 -13.76
N ILE A 114 0.22 14.39 -13.50
CA ILE A 114 -1.09 13.90 -13.95
C ILE A 114 -2.19 14.67 -13.22
N PHE A 115 -2.17 14.68 -11.89
CA PHE A 115 -3.25 15.27 -11.08
C PHE A 115 -3.27 16.79 -11.12
N SER A 116 -2.15 17.46 -11.46
CA SER A 116 -2.17 18.89 -11.76
C SER A 116 -2.92 19.23 -13.06
N LEU A 117 -3.05 18.26 -13.98
CA LEU A 117 -3.78 18.44 -15.23
C LEU A 117 -5.23 17.99 -15.10
N SER A 118 -5.48 16.84 -14.47
CA SER A 118 -6.82 16.37 -14.13
C SER A 118 -6.81 15.27 -13.08
N GLU A 119 -7.86 15.26 -12.24
CA GLU A 119 -8.19 14.19 -11.30
C GLU A 119 -9.35 13.30 -11.81
N ASP A 120 -9.96 13.65 -12.95
CA ASP A 120 -10.97 12.83 -13.61
C ASP A 120 -10.29 11.70 -14.39
N LEU A 121 -10.62 10.45 -14.05
CA LEU A 121 -10.07 9.26 -14.70
C LEU A 121 -10.23 9.28 -16.23
N ARG A 122 -11.34 9.80 -16.77
CA ARG A 122 -11.59 9.88 -18.21
C ARG A 122 -10.65 10.85 -18.92
N GLU A 123 -10.25 11.92 -18.24
CA GLU A 123 -9.24 12.85 -18.76
C GLU A 123 -7.84 12.28 -18.58
N ILE A 124 -7.57 11.59 -17.45
CA ILE A 124 -6.28 10.92 -17.20
C ILE A 124 -5.95 9.91 -18.32
N VAL A 125 -6.94 9.14 -18.80
CA VAL A 125 -6.80 8.23 -19.96
C VAL A 125 -6.19 8.94 -21.17
N LYS A 126 -6.59 10.18 -21.45
CA LYS A 126 -6.13 10.94 -22.62
C LYS A 126 -4.72 11.51 -22.46
N ILE A 127 -4.35 11.91 -21.24
CA ILE A 127 -3.10 12.62 -20.98
C ILE A 127 -1.97 11.72 -20.49
N ALA A 128 -2.25 10.56 -19.89
CA ALA A 128 -1.26 9.73 -19.20
C ALA A 128 -0.05 9.38 -20.06
N SER A 129 -0.28 8.99 -21.32
CA SER A 129 0.80 8.62 -22.26
C SER A 129 1.69 9.80 -22.67
N GLN A 130 1.21 11.04 -22.52
CA GLN A 130 1.94 12.27 -22.83
C GLN A 130 2.89 12.71 -21.70
N ILE A 131 2.67 12.19 -20.48
CA ILE A 131 3.50 12.48 -19.30
C ILE A 131 4.92 11.93 -19.45
N GLY A 132 5.07 10.83 -20.18
CA GLY A 132 6.36 10.20 -20.44
C GLY A 132 6.26 8.84 -21.13
N ARG A 133 7.40 8.33 -21.58
CA ARG A 133 7.50 7.11 -22.38
C ARG A 133 7.56 5.81 -21.57
N SER A 134 7.44 5.88 -20.24
CA SER A 134 7.53 4.69 -19.38
C SER A 134 6.37 3.74 -19.65
N TYR A 135 6.63 2.43 -19.68
CA TYR A 135 5.59 1.45 -20.01
C TYR A 135 4.37 1.52 -19.06
N GLN A 136 4.57 1.91 -17.80
CA GLN A 136 3.48 2.10 -16.83
C GLN A 136 2.52 3.21 -17.29
N LEU A 137 3.06 4.34 -17.76
CA LEU A 137 2.26 5.44 -18.29
C LEU A 137 1.55 5.07 -19.59
N GLN A 138 2.21 4.27 -20.44
CA GLN A 138 1.62 3.80 -21.69
C GLN A 138 0.48 2.79 -21.47
N ARG A 139 0.54 2.00 -20.40
CA ARG A 139 -0.50 1.00 -20.06
C ARG A 139 -1.60 1.52 -19.14
N LEU A 140 -1.38 2.66 -18.48
CA LEU A 140 -2.33 3.24 -17.54
C LEU A 140 -3.72 3.51 -18.16
N PRO A 141 -3.84 4.06 -19.39
CA PRO A 141 -5.15 4.27 -20.02
C PRO A 141 -6.03 3.02 -20.04
N GLN A 142 -5.49 1.90 -20.56
CA GLN A 142 -6.21 0.63 -20.62
C GLN A 142 -6.62 0.12 -19.22
N ALA A 143 -5.74 0.28 -18.23
CA ALA A 143 -6.02 -0.16 -16.86
C ALA A 143 -7.12 0.67 -16.20
N ILE A 144 -7.18 1.98 -16.48
CA ILE A 144 -8.25 2.86 -16.01
C ILE A 144 -9.57 2.51 -16.68
N GLU A 145 -9.58 2.29 -17.99
CA GLU A 145 -10.79 1.87 -18.71
C GLU A 145 -11.35 0.57 -18.17
N ASP A 146 -10.49 -0.43 -17.94
CA ASP A 146 -10.87 -1.70 -17.30
C ASP A 146 -11.43 -1.49 -15.89
N TYR A 147 -10.79 -0.64 -15.09
CA TYR A 147 -11.23 -0.32 -13.72
C TYR A 147 -12.62 0.34 -13.71
N ILE A 148 -12.86 1.30 -14.60
CA ILE A 148 -14.18 1.95 -14.75
C ILE A 148 -15.22 0.93 -15.24
N ARG A 149 -14.89 0.15 -16.27
CA ARG A 149 -15.79 -0.84 -16.88
C ARG A 149 -16.22 -1.92 -15.88
N LEU A 150 -15.34 -2.34 -14.99
CA LEU A 150 -15.62 -3.29 -13.92
C LEU A 150 -16.33 -2.66 -12.71
N GLY A 151 -16.71 -1.38 -12.77
CA GLY A 151 -17.47 -0.72 -11.71
C GLY A 151 -16.63 -0.32 -10.51
N ARG A 152 -15.35 0.06 -10.72
CA ARG A 152 -14.42 0.48 -9.65
C ARG A 152 -14.27 -0.57 -8.54
N PRO A 153 -13.84 -1.78 -8.90
CA PRO A 153 -13.87 -2.93 -7.99
C PRO A 153 -13.05 -2.72 -6.72
N ARG A 154 -13.58 -3.22 -5.60
CA ARG A 154 -12.91 -3.29 -4.28
C ARG A 154 -12.60 -4.71 -3.83
N SER A 155 -12.86 -5.69 -4.68
CA SER A 155 -12.47 -7.07 -4.42
C SER A 155 -11.14 -7.37 -5.10
N ARG A 156 -10.28 -8.12 -4.41
CA ARG A 156 -8.98 -8.56 -4.96
C ARG A 156 -9.14 -9.34 -6.26
N GLY A 157 -10.17 -10.18 -6.34
CA GLY A 157 -10.44 -11.03 -7.50
C GLY A 157 -10.77 -10.22 -8.75
N GLU A 158 -11.59 -9.18 -8.63
CA GLU A 158 -11.94 -8.31 -9.76
C GLU A 158 -10.79 -7.39 -10.16
N LEU A 159 -10.04 -6.85 -9.19
CA LEU A 159 -8.83 -6.07 -9.49
C LEU A 159 -7.84 -6.87 -10.35
N LEU A 160 -7.68 -8.17 -10.08
CA LEU A 160 -6.77 -9.05 -10.84
C LEU A 160 -7.26 -9.39 -12.27
N LYS A 161 -8.48 -9.02 -12.63
CA LYS A 161 -9.00 -9.09 -14.01
C LYS A 161 -8.52 -7.91 -14.86
N ILE A 162 -8.12 -6.80 -14.25
CA ILE A 162 -7.64 -5.60 -14.95
C ILE A 162 -6.28 -5.88 -15.59
N ALA A 163 -6.13 -5.52 -16.87
CA ALA A 163 -4.89 -5.73 -17.59
C ALA A 163 -3.72 -4.96 -16.93
N GLY A 164 -2.65 -5.67 -16.58
CA GLY A 164 -1.49 -5.08 -15.90
C GLY A 164 -1.62 -4.94 -14.39
N VAL A 165 -2.76 -5.27 -13.79
CA VAL A 165 -2.87 -5.40 -12.33
C VAL A 165 -2.45 -6.81 -11.91
N GLY A 166 -1.31 -6.88 -11.21
CA GLY A 166 -0.82 -8.10 -10.57
C GLY A 166 -1.12 -8.14 -9.07
N PRO A 167 -0.81 -9.27 -8.39
CA PRO A 167 -1.03 -9.45 -6.95
C PRO A 167 -0.56 -8.28 -6.10
N LYS A 168 0.69 -7.82 -6.29
CA LYS A 168 1.25 -6.67 -5.56
C LYS A 168 0.38 -5.43 -5.69
N VAL A 169 -0.03 -5.06 -6.91
CA VAL A 169 -0.79 -3.83 -7.17
C VAL A 169 -2.17 -3.91 -6.54
N ALA A 170 -2.85 -5.04 -6.70
CA ALA A 170 -4.15 -5.27 -6.09
C ALA A 170 -4.07 -5.19 -4.55
N ASP A 171 -3.13 -5.91 -3.94
CA ASP A 171 -2.94 -5.91 -2.49
C ASP A 171 -2.53 -4.50 -1.98
N LEU A 172 -1.76 -3.72 -2.75
CA LEU A 172 -1.32 -2.36 -2.39
C LEU A 172 -2.48 -1.38 -2.42
N PHE A 173 -3.30 -1.44 -3.47
CA PHE A 173 -4.51 -0.65 -3.56
C PHE A 173 -5.48 -0.99 -2.42
N LEU A 174 -5.72 -2.27 -2.14
CA LEU A 174 -6.62 -2.71 -1.09
C LEU A 174 -6.15 -2.28 0.30
N LEU A 175 -4.85 -2.43 0.61
CA LEU A 175 -4.28 -1.98 1.87
C LEU A 175 -4.57 -0.50 2.13
N PHE A 176 -4.25 0.34 1.15
CA PHE A 176 -4.39 1.79 1.27
C PHE A 176 -5.80 2.31 0.96
N THR A 177 -6.76 1.41 0.78
CA THR A 177 -8.19 1.71 0.72
C THR A 177 -9.00 1.02 1.83
N GLY A 178 -8.33 0.38 2.80
CA GLY A 178 -8.92 -0.03 4.08
C GLY A 178 -8.86 -1.52 4.39
N ASP A 179 -8.45 -2.39 3.47
CA ASP A 179 -8.29 -3.83 3.76
C ASP A 179 -6.92 -4.11 4.38
N VAL A 180 -6.87 -4.11 5.71
CA VAL A 180 -5.65 -4.33 6.50
C VAL A 180 -5.13 -5.76 6.45
N THR A 181 -5.92 -6.71 5.94
CA THR A 181 -5.45 -8.08 5.69
C THR A 181 -4.66 -8.21 4.38
N SER A 182 -4.71 -7.17 3.55
CA SER A 182 -3.97 -7.07 2.30
C SER A 182 -2.53 -6.64 2.52
N ALA A 183 -1.61 -7.59 2.34
CA ALA A 183 -0.17 -7.39 2.48
C ALA A 183 0.51 -7.49 1.11
N PRO A 184 0.92 -6.37 0.50
CA PRO A 184 1.63 -6.38 -0.77
C PRO A 184 2.95 -7.16 -0.68
N VAL A 185 3.04 -8.26 -1.42
CA VAL A 185 4.29 -9.02 -1.52
C VAL A 185 5.18 -8.39 -2.59
N ASP A 186 6.10 -7.54 -2.15
CA ASP A 186 7.15 -6.95 -2.97
C ASP A 186 8.55 -7.42 -2.55
N LYS A 187 9.59 -6.91 -3.20
CA LYS A 187 10.98 -7.27 -2.87
C LYS A 187 11.37 -6.92 -1.43
N HIS A 188 10.78 -5.87 -0.85
CA HIS A 188 11.10 -5.43 0.50
C HIS A 188 10.51 -6.42 1.51
N PHE A 189 9.25 -6.81 1.33
CA PHE A 189 8.61 -7.81 2.17
C PHE A 189 9.25 -9.20 2.01
N MET A 190 9.61 -9.60 0.79
CA MET A 190 10.33 -10.86 0.56
C MET A 190 11.67 -10.96 1.29
N ARG A 191 12.37 -9.83 1.52
CA ARG A 191 13.66 -9.79 2.24
C ARG A 191 13.51 -9.78 3.76
N THR A 192 12.41 -9.23 4.26
CA THR A 192 12.22 -8.95 5.70
C THR A 192 11.31 -9.98 6.37
N ALA A 193 10.29 -10.48 5.69
CA ALA A 193 9.38 -11.48 6.23
C ALA A 193 10.08 -12.75 6.76
N PRO A 194 11.13 -13.30 6.11
CA PRO A 194 11.86 -14.45 6.66
C PRO A 194 12.47 -14.17 8.03
N LYS A 195 12.91 -12.93 8.31
CA LYS A 195 13.46 -12.52 9.62
C LYS A 195 12.41 -12.51 10.73
N LEU A 196 11.13 -12.41 10.35
CA LEU A 196 9.98 -12.55 11.24
C LEU A 196 9.55 -14.00 11.46
N GLY A 197 10.20 -14.98 10.81
CA GLY A 197 9.72 -16.36 10.78
C GLY A 197 8.64 -16.63 9.71
N LEU A 198 8.40 -15.66 8.81
CA LEU A 198 7.42 -15.76 7.73
C LEU A 198 8.13 -15.93 6.38
N ALA A 199 8.64 -17.13 6.11
CA ALA A 199 9.28 -17.46 4.85
C ALA A 199 8.28 -18.08 3.85
N GLY A 200 8.27 -17.58 2.61
CA GLY A 200 7.40 -18.10 1.56
C GLY A 200 7.78 -17.61 0.16
N GLU A 201 7.16 -18.21 -0.84
CA GLU A 201 7.30 -17.86 -2.26
C GLU A 201 6.46 -16.63 -2.64
N THR A 202 6.84 -15.96 -3.72
CA THR A 202 6.06 -14.85 -4.29
C THR A 202 4.69 -15.33 -4.80
N PRO A 203 3.63 -14.49 -4.72
CA PRO A 203 2.33 -14.84 -5.27
C PRO A 203 2.38 -14.99 -6.79
N ARG A 204 1.80 -16.10 -7.30
CA ARG A 204 1.75 -16.39 -8.73
C ARG A 204 0.43 -15.86 -9.31
N ALA A 205 0.52 -14.94 -10.27
CA ALA A 205 -0.65 -14.24 -10.82
C ALA A 205 -1.71 -15.19 -11.41
N ASN A 206 -1.28 -16.27 -12.08
CA ASN A 206 -2.18 -17.28 -12.64
C ASN A 206 -3.00 -18.04 -11.57
N TYR A 207 -2.46 -18.22 -10.36
CA TYR A 207 -3.20 -18.79 -9.23
C TYR A 207 -4.06 -17.74 -8.55
N CYS A 208 -3.53 -16.53 -8.30
CA CYS A 208 -4.29 -15.45 -7.66
C CYS A 208 -5.54 -15.03 -8.43
N ARG A 209 -5.56 -15.21 -9.76
CA ARG A 209 -6.76 -14.96 -10.59
C ARG A 209 -7.84 -16.03 -10.46
N LYS A 210 -7.50 -17.23 -9.99
CA LYS A 210 -8.41 -18.38 -9.90
C LYS A 210 -8.87 -18.65 -8.47
N TYR A 211 -8.06 -18.31 -7.48
CA TYR A 211 -8.27 -18.69 -6.08
C TYR A 211 -8.14 -17.51 -5.13
N THR A 212 -8.91 -17.54 -4.04
CA THR A 212 -8.69 -16.68 -2.87
C THR A 212 -7.52 -17.23 -2.04
N CYS A 213 -6.99 -16.45 -1.10
CA CYS A 213 -5.92 -16.96 -0.23
C CYS A 213 -6.38 -18.10 0.69
N GLU A 214 -7.69 -18.22 0.93
CA GLU A 214 -8.28 -19.31 1.71
C GLU A 214 -8.29 -20.62 0.93
N THR A 215 -8.67 -20.59 -0.35
CA THR A 215 -8.85 -21.81 -1.16
C THR A 215 -7.66 -22.13 -2.08
N CYS A 216 -6.65 -21.26 -2.13
CA CYS A 216 -5.51 -21.45 -3.03
C CYS A 216 -4.62 -22.63 -2.59
N PRO A 217 -4.30 -23.58 -3.50
CA PRO A 217 -3.43 -24.72 -3.19
C PRO A 217 -1.98 -24.32 -2.86
N LEU A 218 -1.59 -23.08 -3.14
CA LEU A 218 -0.28 -22.55 -2.80
C LEU A 218 -0.29 -21.78 -1.47
N SER A 219 -1.42 -21.62 -0.78
CA SER A 219 -1.56 -20.75 0.39
C SER A 219 -0.63 -21.12 1.56
N SER A 220 -0.25 -22.39 1.67
CA SER A 220 0.71 -22.89 2.67
C SER A 220 2.16 -22.48 2.44
N ARG A 221 2.53 -22.12 1.20
CA ARG A 221 3.91 -21.75 0.83
C ARG A 221 4.03 -20.39 0.16
N CYS A 222 2.92 -19.75 -0.20
CA CYS A 222 2.89 -18.41 -0.76
C CYS A 222 2.94 -17.37 0.36
N LEU A 223 3.87 -16.42 0.29
CA LEU A 223 4.05 -15.39 1.33
C LEU A 223 2.77 -14.56 1.56
N ARG A 224 1.97 -14.30 0.51
CA ARG A 224 0.68 -13.59 0.66
C ARG A 224 -0.36 -14.42 1.41
N GLY A 225 -0.40 -15.74 1.17
CA GLY A 225 -1.32 -16.66 1.85
C GLY A 225 -0.89 -16.92 3.29
N LEU A 226 0.41 -17.05 3.52
CA LEU A 226 1.01 -17.13 4.85
C LEU A 226 0.75 -15.85 5.66
N SER A 227 0.97 -14.67 5.09
CA SER A 227 0.69 -13.41 5.80
C SER A 227 -0.79 -13.26 6.13
N TYR A 228 -1.68 -13.62 5.21
CA TYR A 228 -3.12 -13.63 5.45
C TYR A 228 -3.50 -14.53 6.64
N ARG A 229 -3.08 -15.79 6.61
CA ARG A 229 -3.50 -16.79 7.62
C ARG A 229 -2.82 -16.62 8.97
N LYS A 230 -1.55 -16.21 8.97
CA LYS A 230 -0.73 -16.16 10.20
C LYS A 230 -0.70 -14.80 10.89
N LEU A 231 -0.98 -13.71 10.16
CA LEU A 231 -0.98 -12.35 10.72
C LEU A 231 -2.39 -11.75 10.80
N GLY A 232 -3.37 -12.29 10.05
CA GLY A 232 -4.74 -11.79 10.05
C GLY A 232 -4.79 -10.30 9.73
N ARG A 233 -5.47 -9.52 10.59
CA ARG A 233 -5.62 -8.06 10.42
C ARG A 233 -4.32 -7.27 10.62
N LEU A 234 -3.25 -7.90 11.13
CA LEU A 234 -1.92 -7.27 11.19
C LEU A 234 -1.11 -7.38 9.91
N ALA A 235 -1.56 -8.15 8.91
CA ALA A 235 -0.76 -8.46 7.73
C ALA A 235 -0.25 -7.20 6.98
N GLY A 236 -1.15 -6.25 6.69
CA GLY A 236 -0.81 -5.01 6.00
C GLY A 236 0.09 -4.08 6.82
N TRP A 237 -0.12 -4.03 8.14
CA TRP A 237 0.72 -3.24 9.04
C TRP A 237 2.14 -3.82 9.17
N VAL A 238 2.26 -5.14 9.36
CA VAL A 238 3.56 -5.83 9.40
C VAL A 238 4.31 -5.64 8.08
N GLN A 239 3.62 -5.69 6.94
CA GLN A 239 4.21 -5.40 5.64
C GLN A 239 4.70 -3.95 5.56
N THR A 240 3.93 -2.99 6.09
CA THR A 240 4.29 -1.57 6.15
C THR A 240 5.57 -1.33 6.96
N VAL A 241 5.63 -1.88 8.18
CA VAL A 241 6.83 -1.81 9.03
C VAL A 241 8.02 -2.51 8.37
N SER A 242 7.79 -3.67 7.76
CA SER A 242 8.81 -4.41 7.02
C SER A 242 9.44 -3.59 5.88
N TYR A 243 8.63 -2.82 5.15
CA TYR A 243 9.13 -1.90 4.12
C TYR A 243 10.02 -0.81 4.73
N LEU A 244 9.60 -0.21 5.86
CA LEU A 244 10.38 0.83 6.55
C LEU A 244 11.72 0.30 7.08
N ILE A 245 11.73 -0.91 7.64
CA ILE A 245 12.95 -1.60 8.10
C ILE A 245 13.91 -1.82 6.94
N ASP A 246 13.41 -2.37 5.82
CA ASP A 246 14.26 -2.64 4.66
C ASP A 246 14.82 -1.37 4.03
N LYS A 247 14.10 -0.24 4.14
CA LYS A 247 14.56 1.09 3.73
C LYS A 247 15.53 1.75 4.72
N GLY A 248 15.75 1.17 5.89
CA GLY A 248 16.61 1.73 6.94
C GLY A 248 16.03 2.98 7.63
N LEU A 249 14.72 3.18 7.57
CA LEU A 249 14.06 4.34 8.19
C LEU A 249 13.72 4.12 9.67
N VAL A 250 13.69 2.86 10.09
CA VAL A 250 13.53 2.43 11.48
C VAL A 250 14.52 1.31 11.79
N GLY A 251 14.74 1.06 13.09
CA GLY A 251 15.61 -0.02 13.56
C GLY A 251 15.19 -1.39 13.05
N GLY A 252 16.16 -2.30 12.90
CA GLY A 252 15.92 -3.64 12.39
C GLY A 252 15.30 -4.60 13.42
N LEU A 253 14.86 -5.75 12.91
CA LEU A 253 14.52 -6.92 13.72
C LEU A 253 15.84 -7.51 14.28
N ALA A 254 16.14 -7.24 15.54
CA ALA A 254 17.17 -7.93 16.31
C ALA A 254 16.65 -9.30 16.77
#